data_AF-W7BMR3-F1
#
_entry.id   AF-W7BMR3-F1
#
_cell.length_a   1.000
_cell.length_b   1.000
_cell.length_c   1.000
_cell.angle_alpha   90.00
_cell.angle_beta   90.00
_cell.angle_gamma   90.00
#
_symmetry.space_group_name_H-M   'P 1'
#
loop_
_entity.id
_entity.type
_entity.pdbx_description
1 polymer ?
#
loop_
_entity_poly.entity_id
_entity_poly.type
_entity_poly.pdbx_seq_one_letter_code
_entity_poly.pdbx_strand_id
1 'polypeptide(L)'
;MSRGKVILFGCIVLIFIGFVSWRFFCEGLYGKTRKSYFSGWGVYSWEDLNPGDYDVTVVDGNVIYGGAQLAVGDTKFAQPAFDGEKFSIEGSGKVIFEPAKYKKLEPASEGVYRIYHSGYYKIDAQIPAGRYEVTYVARDPDVDKELDPLVQTTKNHDIQEGIAFDSKGKHYINLRKGEVLEVFKEFSRERSREYRGSYVQFDAVK
;
A
#
# COMPACT_ATOMS: atom_id res chain seq x y z
N MET A 1 19.10 -33.92 -42.61
CA MET A 1 18.00 -33.11 -42.04
C MET A 1 17.32 -32.37 -43.20
N SER A 2 15.99 -32.41 -43.33
CA SER A 2 15.33 -31.72 -44.45
C SER A 2 15.41 -30.20 -44.27
N ARG A 3 15.47 -29.44 -45.37
CA ARG A 3 15.55 -27.96 -45.34
C ARG A 3 14.47 -27.33 -44.45
N GLY A 4 13.26 -27.92 -44.45
CA GLY A 4 12.16 -27.48 -43.58
C GLY A 4 12.44 -27.64 -42.08
N LYS A 5 13.15 -28.69 -41.65
CA LYS A 5 13.52 -28.89 -40.23
C LYS A 5 14.57 -27.90 -39.76
N VAL A 6 15.49 -27.50 -40.64
CA VAL A 6 16.53 -26.50 -40.33
C VAL A 6 15.92 -25.11 -40.18
N ILE A 7 14.99 -24.74 -41.07
CA ILE A 7 14.26 -23.46 -40.99
C ILE A 7 13.42 -23.40 -39.71
N LEU A 8 12.68 -24.47 -39.39
CA LEU A 8 11.86 -24.53 -38.18
C LEU A 8 12.70 -24.38 -36.91
N PHE A 9 13.85 -25.06 -36.85
CA PHE A 9 14.77 -24.94 -35.72
C PHE A 9 15.32 -23.51 -35.56
N GLY A 10 15.68 -22.85 -36.67
CA GLY A 10 16.11 -21.45 -36.66
C GLY A 10 15.06 -20.50 -36.10
N CYS A 11 13.78 -20.67 -36.48
CA CYS A 11 12.68 -19.86 -35.95
C CYS A 11 12.49 -20.04 -34.43
N ILE A 12 12.59 -21.28 -33.94
CA ILE A 12 12.46 -21.57 -32.49
C ILE A 12 13.59 -20.89 -31.70
N VAL A 13 14.82 -20.94 -32.20
CA VAL A 13 15.97 -20.29 -31.56
C VAL A 13 15.79 -18.77 -31.50
N LEU A 14 15.30 -18.15 -32.58
CA LEU A 14 15.04 -16.70 -32.61
C LEU A 14 13.94 -16.27 -31.64
N ILE A 15 12.85 -17.05 -31.54
CA ILE A 15 11.78 -16.80 -30.55
C ILE A 15 12.33 -16.92 -29.14
N PHE A 16 13.17 -17.93 -28.87
CA PHE A 16 13.77 -18.13 -27.56
C PHE A 16 14.72 -16.99 -27.19
N ILE A 17 15.58 -16.55 -28.12
CA ILE A 17 16.45 -15.38 -27.92
C ILE A 17 15.60 -14.14 -27.66
N GLY A 18 14.57 -13.89 -28.47
CA GLY A 18 13.66 -12.77 -28.28
C GLY A 18 12.99 -12.78 -26.91
N PHE A 19 12.52 -13.95 -26.44
CA PHE A 19 11.92 -14.12 -25.13
C PHE A 19 12.91 -13.88 -23.98
N VAL A 20 14.13 -14.41 -24.09
CA VAL A 20 15.19 -14.21 -23.09
C VAL A 20 15.63 -12.74 -23.06
N SER A 21 15.87 -12.13 -24.21
CA SER A 21 16.21 -10.70 -24.32
C SER A 21 15.10 -9.80 -23.80
N TRP A 22 13.82 -10.12 -24.09
CA TRP A 22 12.67 -9.41 -23.53
C TRP A 22 12.65 -9.49 -22.01
N ARG A 23 12.88 -10.68 -21.44
CA ARG A 23 12.94 -10.87 -19.98
C ARG A 23 14.03 -10.00 -19.34
N PHE A 24 15.26 -10.03 -19.88
CA PHE A 24 16.36 -9.22 -19.36
C PHE A 24 16.13 -7.72 -19.54
N PHE A 25 15.48 -7.31 -20.64
CA PHE A 25 15.14 -5.91 -20.88
C PHE A 25 14.04 -5.42 -19.91
N CYS A 26 13.01 -6.22 -19.68
CA CYS A 26 11.97 -5.91 -18.68
C CYS A 26 12.51 -5.91 -17.25
N GLU A 27 13.40 -6.85 -16.89
CA GLU A 27 14.07 -6.85 -15.58
C GLU A 27 15.04 -5.66 -15.42
N GLY A 28 15.62 -5.14 -16.50
CA GLY A 28 16.44 -3.92 -16.49
C GLY A 28 15.65 -2.62 -16.34
N LEU A 29 14.41 -2.57 -16.85
CA LEU A 29 13.49 -1.43 -16.68
C LEU A 29 12.76 -1.46 -15.32
N TYR A 30 12.55 -2.63 -14.73
CA TYR A 30 12.19 -2.76 -13.32
C TYR A 30 13.42 -2.50 -12.46
N GLY A 31 13.80 -1.22 -12.37
CA GLY A 31 14.92 -0.74 -11.59
C GLY A 31 14.91 -1.41 -10.22
N LYS A 32 16.07 -1.96 -9.83
CA LYS A 32 16.35 -2.52 -8.52
C LYS A 32 16.18 -1.41 -7.49
N THR A 33 14.95 -1.19 -7.07
CA THR A 33 14.53 -0.08 -6.23
C THR A 33 15.23 -0.24 -4.88
N ARG A 34 16.13 0.70 -4.59
CA ARG A 34 16.95 0.67 -3.38
C ARG A 34 16.12 1.21 -2.23
N LYS A 35 16.38 0.68 -1.04
CA LYS A 35 15.89 1.29 0.19
C LYS A 35 16.54 2.65 0.34
N SER A 36 15.76 3.65 0.75
CA SER A 36 16.24 5.00 0.96
C SER A 36 15.96 5.45 2.38
N TYR A 37 16.89 6.20 2.96
CA TYR A 37 16.84 6.64 4.34
C TYR A 37 16.78 8.15 4.39
N PHE A 38 15.85 8.69 5.17
CA PHE A 38 15.72 10.11 5.41
C PHE A 38 15.72 10.35 6.92
N SER A 39 16.40 11.41 7.35
CA SER A 39 16.64 11.70 8.76
C SER A 39 16.43 13.16 9.06
N GLY A 40 15.76 13.44 10.18
CA GLY A 40 15.52 14.80 10.64
C GLY A 40 14.48 15.55 9.81
N TRP A 41 14.25 16.79 10.23
CA TRP A 41 13.28 17.69 9.62
C TRP A 41 13.75 18.17 8.24
N GLY A 42 12.89 18.05 7.23
CA GLY A 42 13.21 18.51 5.89
C GLY A 42 12.11 18.28 4.87
N VAL A 43 12.25 18.96 3.74
CA VAL A 43 11.46 18.72 2.53
C VAL A 43 12.36 18.01 1.53
N TYR A 44 11.88 16.87 1.04
CA TYR A 44 12.61 15.98 0.15
C TYR A 44 11.87 15.85 -1.17
N SER A 45 12.60 15.56 -2.24
CA SER A 45 12.02 15.31 -3.56
C SER A 45 11.85 13.82 -3.75
N TRP A 46 10.72 13.41 -4.33
CA TRP A 46 10.57 12.04 -4.80
C TRP A 46 11.43 11.75 -6.03
N GLU A 47 12.01 12.76 -6.70
CA GLU A 47 13.01 12.57 -7.77
C GLU A 47 14.27 11.84 -7.30
N ASP A 48 14.59 11.92 -5.99
CA ASP A 48 15.68 11.16 -5.36
C ASP A 48 15.33 9.66 -5.22
N LEU A 49 14.08 9.30 -5.54
CA LEU A 49 13.52 7.95 -5.55
C LEU A 49 13.00 7.63 -6.95
N ASN A 50 12.98 6.35 -7.32
CA ASN A 50 12.28 5.98 -8.56
C ASN A 50 10.77 6.13 -8.32
N PRO A 51 9.99 6.67 -9.27
CA PRO A 51 8.54 6.71 -9.14
C PRO A 51 7.94 5.33 -8.86
N GLY A 52 6.91 5.29 -8.02
CA GLY A 52 6.27 4.05 -7.60
C GLY A 52 5.72 4.13 -6.19
N ASP A 53 5.39 2.98 -5.62
CA ASP A 53 4.74 2.92 -4.30
C ASP A 53 5.72 2.42 -3.25
N TYR A 54 5.74 3.07 -2.08
CA TYR A 54 6.70 2.78 -1.00
C TYR A 54 6.02 2.54 0.34
N ASP A 55 6.43 1.48 1.03
CA ASP A 55 6.21 1.31 2.46
C ASP A 55 7.17 2.24 3.21
N VAL A 56 6.62 3.12 4.06
CA VAL A 56 7.38 4.13 4.81
C VAL A 56 7.41 3.72 6.26
N THR A 57 8.55 3.22 6.75
CA THR A 57 8.71 2.73 8.12
C THR A 57 9.60 3.66 8.94
N VAL A 58 9.19 4.00 10.16
CA VAL A 58 10.05 4.72 11.10
C VAL A 58 11.03 3.72 11.73
N VAL A 59 12.32 4.02 11.64
CA VAL A 59 13.38 3.15 12.18
C VAL A 59 14.07 3.75 13.41
N ASP A 60 13.88 5.04 13.67
CA ASP A 60 14.46 5.75 14.79
C ASP A 60 13.62 6.99 15.16
N GLY A 61 13.58 7.33 16.45
CA GLY A 61 12.85 8.50 16.97
C GLY A 61 11.35 8.54 16.63
N ASN A 62 10.83 9.76 16.48
CA ASN A 62 9.45 10.03 16.08
C ASN A 62 9.44 11.04 14.94
N VAL A 63 8.50 10.87 14.02
CA VAL A 63 8.33 11.76 12.87
C VAL A 63 6.87 12.14 12.64
N ILE A 64 6.63 13.24 11.94
CA ILE A 64 5.35 13.50 11.28
C ILE A 64 5.57 13.31 9.78
N TYR A 65 4.76 12.46 9.17
CA TYR A 65 4.83 12.16 7.74
C TYR A 65 3.42 11.99 7.15
N GLY A 66 3.11 12.80 6.11
CA GLY A 66 1.79 12.84 5.49
C GLY A 66 0.67 13.05 6.52
N GLY A 67 0.85 14.05 7.39
CA GLY A 67 -0.11 14.43 8.45
C GLY A 67 -0.17 13.50 9.67
N ALA A 68 0.50 12.35 9.67
CA ALA A 68 0.44 11.38 10.76
C ALA A 68 1.68 11.43 11.66
N GLN A 69 1.48 11.39 12.98
CA GLN A 69 2.57 11.20 13.94
C GLN A 69 2.92 9.71 14.04
N LEU A 70 4.16 9.37 13.69
CA LEU A 70 4.68 8.01 13.63
C LEU A 70 5.88 7.86 14.60
N ALA A 71 5.96 6.72 15.25
CA ALA A 71 7.04 6.30 16.15
C ALA A 71 7.77 5.07 15.57
N VAL A 72 8.90 4.71 16.20
CA VAL A 72 9.72 3.56 15.78
C VAL A 72 8.86 2.30 15.56
N GLY A 73 9.00 1.72 14.37
CA GLY A 73 8.32 0.50 13.92
C GLY A 73 6.98 0.74 13.23
N ASP A 74 6.45 1.97 13.24
CA ASP A 74 5.24 2.30 12.50
C ASP A 74 5.50 2.34 11.01
N THR A 75 4.48 1.96 10.23
CA THR A 75 4.58 1.89 8.78
C THR A 75 3.33 2.44 8.13
N LYS A 76 3.49 3.37 7.19
CA LYS A 76 2.44 3.71 6.22
C LYS A 76 2.67 2.88 4.96
N PHE A 77 1.67 2.10 4.56
CA PHE A 77 1.81 1.15 3.46
C PHE A 77 1.58 1.80 2.10
N ALA A 78 2.40 1.40 1.12
CA ALA A 78 2.25 1.70 -0.29
C ALA A 78 1.92 3.17 -0.61
N GLN A 79 2.64 4.10 0.03
CA GLN A 79 2.51 5.52 -0.24
C GLN A 79 2.97 5.79 -1.68
N PRO A 80 2.13 6.41 -2.52
CA PRO A 80 2.50 6.71 -3.88
C PRO A 80 3.58 7.80 -3.91
N ALA A 81 4.57 7.62 -4.77
CA ALA A 81 5.62 8.57 -5.07
C ALA A 81 5.54 8.94 -6.56
N PHE A 82 5.10 10.15 -6.84
CA PHE A 82 5.04 10.68 -8.20
C PHE A 82 6.30 11.48 -8.53
N ASP A 83 6.66 11.48 -9.81
CA ASP A 83 7.81 12.25 -10.29
C ASP A 83 7.60 13.75 -10.05
N GLY A 84 8.63 14.44 -9.54
CA GLY A 84 8.60 15.86 -9.19
C GLY A 84 7.76 16.24 -7.95
N GLU A 85 7.08 15.29 -7.30
CA GLU A 85 6.38 15.55 -6.04
C GLU A 85 7.39 15.70 -4.88
N LYS A 86 7.04 16.50 -3.88
CA LYS A 86 7.84 16.67 -2.66
C LYS A 86 7.10 16.14 -1.45
N PHE A 87 7.84 15.62 -0.48
CA PHE A 87 7.29 15.21 0.81
C PHE A 87 8.05 15.87 1.95
N SER A 88 7.36 16.08 3.07
CA SER A 88 7.98 16.57 4.30
C SER A 88 8.08 15.44 5.32
N ILE A 89 9.20 15.43 6.03
CA ILE A 89 9.36 14.70 7.28
C ILE A 89 9.61 15.75 8.35
N GLU A 90 8.83 15.71 9.42
CA GLU A 90 9.05 16.58 10.57
C GLU A 90 9.46 15.77 11.80
N GLY A 91 10.15 16.40 12.74
CA GLY A 91 10.65 15.74 13.95
C GLY A 91 12.13 15.32 13.85
N SER A 92 12.57 14.55 14.84
CA SER A 92 13.97 14.15 15.02
C SER A 92 14.24 12.68 14.67
N GLY A 93 13.25 11.99 14.11
CA GLY A 93 13.36 10.57 13.74
C GLY A 93 14.00 10.31 12.39
N LYS A 94 14.01 9.02 12.03
CA LYS A 94 14.48 8.51 10.73
C LYS A 94 13.44 7.57 10.16
N VAL A 95 13.25 7.67 8.85
CA VAL A 95 12.36 6.79 8.09
C VAL A 95 13.12 6.07 7.00
N ILE A 96 12.66 4.87 6.68
CA ILE A 96 13.10 4.08 5.55
C ILE A 96 11.93 3.96 4.56
N PHE A 97 12.23 4.21 3.29
CA PHE A 97 11.31 3.97 2.19
C PHE A 97 11.73 2.68 1.52
N GLU A 98 10.83 1.69 1.54
CA GLU A 98 11.02 0.41 0.89
C GLU A 98 9.95 0.23 -0.20
N PRO A 99 10.29 -0.27 -1.39
CA PRO A 99 9.30 -0.51 -2.44
C PRO A 99 8.18 -1.42 -1.93
N ALA A 100 6.94 -0.97 -2.12
CA ALA A 100 5.76 -1.67 -1.63
C ALA A 100 5.61 -3.03 -2.32
N LYS A 101 5.52 -4.08 -1.51
CA LYS A 101 5.42 -5.46 -2.01
C LYS A 101 3.99 -5.93 -2.23
N TYR A 102 3.00 -5.15 -1.80
CA TYR A 102 1.58 -5.48 -1.93
C TYR A 102 1.25 -6.89 -1.43
N LYS A 103 1.77 -7.23 -0.25
CA LYS A 103 1.53 -8.54 0.34
C LYS A 103 0.04 -8.75 0.56
N LYS A 104 -0.42 -9.95 0.21
CA LYS A 104 -1.81 -10.35 0.42
C LYS A 104 -2.19 -10.22 1.90
N LEU A 105 -3.38 -9.68 2.16
CA LEU A 105 -3.93 -9.65 3.51
C LEU A 105 -4.41 -11.05 3.87
N GLU A 106 -3.89 -11.57 4.97
CA GLU A 106 -4.38 -12.81 5.54
C GLU A 106 -5.75 -12.56 6.18
N PRO A 107 -6.77 -13.37 5.84
CA PRO A 107 -8.07 -13.23 6.47
C PRO A 107 -7.99 -13.58 7.96
N ALA A 108 -8.67 -12.80 8.80
CA ALA A 108 -8.80 -13.08 10.23
C ALA A 108 -9.70 -14.31 10.48
N SER A 109 -10.70 -14.49 9.62
CA SER A 109 -11.58 -15.67 9.51
C SER A 109 -12.20 -15.68 8.11
N GLU A 110 -12.98 -16.70 7.76
CA GLU A 110 -13.61 -16.81 6.44
C GLU A 110 -14.37 -15.53 6.07
N GLY A 111 -13.93 -14.84 5.01
CA GLY A 111 -14.54 -13.59 4.53
C GLY A 111 -14.19 -12.33 5.34
N VAL A 112 -13.41 -12.44 6.41
CA VAL A 112 -13.13 -11.32 7.33
C VAL A 112 -11.69 -10.86 7.18
N TYR A 113 -11.48 -9.57 6.91
CA TYR A 113 -10.17 -8.95 6.78
C TYR A 113 -10.03 -7.81 7.79
N ARG A 114 -8.84 -7.67 8.38
CA ARG A 114 -8.53 -6.60 9.35
C ARG A 114 -7.36 -5.77 8.87
N ILE A 115 -7.59 -4.47 8.70
CA ILE A 115 -6.58 -3.51 8.31
C ILE A 115 -6.18 -2.70 9.53
N TYR A 116 -4.96 -2.95 10.01
CA TYR A 116 -4.40 -2.32 11.22
C TYR A 116 -3.66 -1.02 10.96
N HIS A 117 -3.27 -0.74 9.72
CA HIS A 117 -2.38 0.36 9.36
C HIS A 117 -2.96 1.21 8.25
N SER A 118 -2.73 2.51 8.31
CA SER A 118 -3.11 3.40 7.21
C SER A 118 -2.26 3.10 5.97
N GLY A 119 -2.87 3.25 4.79
CA GLY A 119 -2.18 3.04 3.53
C GLY A 119 -3.09 2.76 2.36
N TYR A 120 -2.46 2.38 1.26
CA TYR A 120 -3.09 2.10 -0.02
C TYR A 120 -3.04 0.59 -0.30
N TYR A 121 -4.19 -0.01 -0.59
CA TYR A 121 -4.34 -1.45 -0.74
C TYR A 121 -4.85 -1.80 -2.14
N LYS A 122 -4.11 -2.62 -2.87
CA LYS A 122 -4.52 -3.05 -4.23
C LYS A 122 -5.63 -4.09 -4.15
N ILE A 123 -6.82 -3.74 -4.63
CA ILE A 123 -7.97 -4.65 -4.67
C ILE A 123 -7.70 -5.79 -5.67
N ASP A 124 -8.13 -7.00 -5.34
CA ASP A 124 -7.87 -8.28 -6.02
C ASP A 124 -6.42 -8.81 -5.87
N ALA A 125 -5.46 -7.95 -5.49
CA ALA A 125 -4.10 -8.37 -5.15
C ALA A 125 -3.92 -8.62 -3.65
N GLN A 126 -4.44 -7.71 -2.81
CA GLN A 126 -4.29 -7.78 -1.36
C GLN A 126 -5.56 -8.21 -0.64
N ILE A 127 -6.70 -7.69 -1.05
CA ILE A 127 -8.03 -8.03 -0.56
C ILE A 127 -8.89 -8.39 -1.77
N PRO A 128 -9.65 -9.52 -1.75
CA PRO A 128 -10.48 -9.88 -2.89
C PRO A 128 -11.51 -8.79 -3.25
N ALA A 129 -11.86 -8.70 -4.52
CA ALA A 129 -12.99 -7.89 -4.94
C ALA A 129 -14.30 -8.47 -4.39
N GLY A 130 -15.25 -7.61 -4.03
CA GLY A 130 -16.51 -8.02 -3.43
C GLY A 130 -17.20 -6.89 -2.66
N ARG A 131 -18.39 -7.19 -2.14
CA ARG A 131 -19.11 -6.28 -1.25
C ARG A 131 -18.77 -6.63 0.20
N TYR A 132 -18.47 -5.61 0.99
CA TYR A 132 -18.07 -5.76 2.39
C TYR A 132 -18.93 -4.89 3.28
N GLU A 133 -19.31 -5.41 4.45
CA GLU A 133 -19.68 -4.60 5.60
C GLU A 133 -18.39 -4.11 6.26
N VAL A 134 -18.31 -2.82 6.56
CA VAL A 134 -17.11 -2.17 7.06
C VAL A 134 -17.38 -1.64 8.46
N THR A 135 -16.55 -2.02 9.42
CA THR A 135 -16.67 -1.60 10.81
C THR A 135 -15.34 -1.08 11.32
N TYR A 136 -15.34 0.05 12.02
CA TYR A 136 -14.18 0.50 12.77
C TYR A 136 -14.23 -0.05 14.18
N VAL A 137 -13.17 -0.75 14.58
CA VAL A 137 -13.04 -1.31 15.92
C VAL A 137 -12.00 -0.49 16.68
N ALA A 138 -12.50 0.45 17.47
CA ALA A 138 -11.72 1.20 18.46
C ALA A 138 -11.20 0.27 19.55
N ARG A 139 -9.97 0.51 20.03
CA ARG A 139 -9.40 -0.25 21.15
C ARG A 139 -9.79 0.38 22.48
N ASP A 140 -9.62 1.68 22.57
CA ASP A 140 -9.97 2.48 23.74
C ASP A 140 -11.11 3.41 23.34
N PRO A 141 -12.37 3.08 23.66
CA PRO A 141 -13.53 3.86 23.25
C PRO A 141 -13.52 5.29 23.77
N ASP A 142 -12.65 5.66 24.71
CA ASP A 142 -12.58 7.02 25.25
C ASP A 142 -11.44 7.84 24.64
N VAL A 143 -10.42 7.17 24.08
CA VAL A 143 -9.31 7.81 23.34
C VAL A 143 -9.54 7.78 21.82
N ASP A 144 -10.12 6.69 21.31
CA ASP A 144 -10.32 6.45 19.88
C ASP A 144 -11.71 6.93 19.40
N LYS A 145 -12.57 7.43 20.30
CA LYS A 145 -13.93 7.92 19.99
C LYS A 145 -13.97 9.12 19.06
N GLU A 146 -12.88 9.88 19.02
CA GLU A 146 -12.73 11.10 18.20
C GLU A 146 -12.09 10.80 16.83
N LEU A 147 -11.81 9.52 16.53
CA LEU A 147 -11.06 9.12 15.36
C LEU A 147 -11.97 8.38 14.38
N ASP A 148 -12.57 9.12 13.46
CA ASP A 148 -13.32 8.56 12.34
C ASP A 148 -12.34 8.22 11.22
N PRO A 149 -12.03 6.94 10.96
CA PRO A 149 -11.14 6.60 9.86
C PRO A 149 -11.79 6.97 8.53
N LEU A 150 -11.02 7.50 7.59
CA LEU A 150 -11.45 7.62 6.20
C LEU A 150 -11.20 6.29 5.50
N VAL A 151 -12.24 5.71 4.93
CA VAL A 151 -12.14 4.52 4.07
C VAL A 151 -12.74 4.86 2.73
N GLN A 152 -11.96 4.78 1.66
CA GLN A 152 -12.45 5.09 0.32
C GLN A 152 -11.80 4.20 -0.74
N THR A 153 -12.40 4.17 -1.92
CA THR A 153 -11.84 3.53 -3.11
C THR A 153 -11.55 4.58 -4.16
N THR A 154 -10.42 4.45 -4.84
CA THR A 154 -10.00 5.34 -5.90
C THR A 154 -9.61 4.57 -7.16
N LYS A 155 -9.80 5.22 -8.31
CA LYS A 155 -9.39 4.73 -9.62
C LYS A 155 -8.86 5.90 -10.42
N ASN A 156 -7.61 5.83 -10.87
CA ASN A 156 -6.95 6.93 -11.57
C ASN A 156 -7.05 8.27 -10.80
N HIS A 157 -6.90 8.22 -9.48
CA HIS A 157 -7.03 9.37 -8.55
C HIS A 157 -8.46 9.92 -8.36
N ASP A 158 -9.46 9.37 -9.04
CA ASP A 158 -10.86 9.72 -8.81
C ASP A 158 -11.47 8.85 -7.70
N ILE A 159 -12.08 9.47 -6.70
CA ILE A 159 -12.84 8.80 -5.65
C ILE A 159 -14.06 8.13 -6.27
N GLN A 160 -14.20 6.82 -6.06
CA GLN A 160 -15.32 6.01 -6.54
C GLN A 160 -16.40 5.85 -5.47
N GLU A 161 -15.97 5.54 -4.24
CA GLU A 161 -16.84 5.33 -3.08
C GLU A 161 -16.06 5.68 -1.82
N GLY A 162 -16.73 6.29 -0.83
CA GLY A 162 -16.11 6.68 0.44
C GLY A 162 -17.06 6.46 1.60
N ILE A 163 -16.51 6.08 2.74
CA ILE A 163 -17.21 5.93 4.01
C ILE A 163 -16.70 7.02 4.94
N ALA A 164 -17.61 7.88 5.37
CA ALA A 164 -17.46 8.64 6.59
C ALA A 164 -18.06 7.81 7.73
N PHE A 165 -17.25 7.41 8.69
CA PHE A 165 -17.75 6.66 9.84
C PHE A 165 -18.57 7.61 10.70
N ASP A 166 -19.77 7.19 11.06
CA ASP A 166 -20.55 7.80 12.12
C ASP A 166 -20.80 6.75 13.20
N SER A 167 -21.00 7.20 14.44
CA SER A 167 -21.11 6.32 15.60
C SER A 167 -22.32 5.36 15.61
N LYS A 168 -23.18 5.36 14.57
CA LYS A 168 -24.47 4.64 14.60
C LYS A 168 -24.82 3.85 13.32
N GLY A 169 -23.94 3.81 12.32
CA GLY A 169 -24.21 3.17 11.03
C GLY A 169 -23.58 1.79 10.83
N LYS A 170 -24.27 0.94 10.06
CA LYS A 170 -23.60 -0.12 9.29
C LYS A 170 -23.09 0.49 7.99
N HIS A 171 -21.81 0.38 7.71
CA HIS A 171 -21.22 0.89 6.49
C HIS A 171 -20.96 -0.26 5.52
N TYR A 172 -21.10 0.01 4.22
CA TYR A 172 -20.79 -0.96 3.17
C TYR A 172 -19.91 -0.31 2.12
N ILE A 173 -19.06 -1.10 1.49
CA ILE A 173 -18.25 -0.67 0.35
C ILE A 173 -18.17 -1.79 -0.68
N ASN A 174 -18.12 -1.42 -1.96
CA ASN A 174 -17.93 -2.35 -3.05
C ASN A 174 -16.49 -2.25 -3.56
N LEU A 175 -15.65 -3.21 -3.19
CA LEU A 175 -14.26 -3.27 -3.64
C LEU A 175 -14.22 -3.84 -5.06
N ARG A 176 -13.85 -3.03 -6.06
CA ARG A 176 -13.80 -3.49 -7.46
C ARG A 176 -12.36 -3.71 -7.92
N LYS A 177 -12.20 -4.73 -8.76
CA LYS A 177 -10.89 -5.08 -9.34
C LYS A 177 -10.30 -3.88 -10.09
N GLY A 178 -9.01 -3.61 -9.80
CA GLY A 178 -8.26 -2.53 -10.43
C GLY A 178 -8.41 -1.17 -9.76
N GLU A 179 -9.19 -1.08 -8.69
CA GLU A 179 -9.22 0.09 -7.80
C GLU A 179 -8.22 -0.07 -6.65
N VAL A 180 -7.96 1.04 -5.96
CA VAL A 180 -7.16 1.10 -4.74
C VAL A 180 -8.08 1.39 -3.58
N LEU A 181 -7.99 0.59 -2.52
CA LEU A 181 -8.63 0.84 -1.24
C LEU A 181 -7.69 1.70 -0.39
N GLU A 182 -8.16 2.86 0.03
CA GLU A 182 -7.44 3.79 0.88
C GLU A 182 -8.04 3.73 2.28
N VAL A 183 -7.18 3.52 3.28
CA VAL A 183 -7.56 3.52 4.69
C VAL A 183 -6.68 4.51 5.41
N PHE A 184 -7.27 5.56 5.97
CA PHE A 184 -6.56 6.57 6.76
C PHE A 184 -7.20 6.69 8.13
N LYS A 185 -6.44 6.42 9.19
CA LYS A 185 -6.85 6.63 10.57
C LYS A 185 -6.23 7.94 11.04
N GLU A 186 -6.82 9.09 10.68
CA GLU A 186 -6.28 10.40 11.07
C GLU A 186 -6.11 10.51 12.60
N PHE A 187 -5.11 11.29 13.03
CA PHE A 187 -4.73 11.62 14.42
C PHE A 187 -4.44 10.48 15.42
N SER A 188 -4.66 9.20 15.07
CA SER A 188 -4.14 8.09 15.87
C SER A 188 -2.63 8.00 15.72
N ARG A 189 -1.92 7.85 16.84
CA ARG A 189 -0.58 7.25 16.83
C ARG A 189 -0.75 5.88 16.15
N GLU A 190 -0.32 5.76 14.89
CA GLU A 190 0.10 4.44 14.39
C GLU A 190 1.07 3.93 15.47
N ARG A 191 0.83 2.76 16.07
CA ARG A 191 1.75 2.21 17.10
C ARG A 191 2.23 0.85 16.64
N SER A 192 3.51 0.59 16.88
CA SER A 192 4.23 -0.48 16.24
C SER A 192 4.06 -1.84 16.93
N ARG A 193 4.01 -2.87 16.06
CA ARG A 193 4.36 -4.29 16.12
C ARG A 193 4.10 -5.20 17.33
N GLU A 194 3.83 -4.71 18.54
CA GLU A 194 3.65 -5.61 19.70
C GLU A 194 2.29 -5.49 20.40
N TYR A 195 1.44 -4.55 19.97
CA TYR A 195 0.11 -4.37 20.52
C TYR A 195 -0.91 -4.11 19.42
N ARG A 196 -1.90 -5.01 19.29
CA ARG A 196 -3.03 -4.90 18.35
C ARG A 196 -3.77 -3.58 18.57
N GLY A 197 -3.55 -2.59 17.70
CA GLY A 197 -4.24 -1.30 17.70
C GLY A 197 -5.68 -1.37 17.17
N SER A 198 -6.36 -0.22 17.11
CA SER A 198 -7.65 -0.10 16.41
C SER A 198 -7.50 -0.51 14.95
N TYR A 199 -8.57 -1.02 14.35
CA TYR A 199 -8.53 -1.53 12.99
C TYR A 199 -9.86 -1.32 12.26
N VAL A 200 -9.77 -1.27 10.93
CA VAL A 200 -10.94 -1.35 10.06
C VAL A 200 -11.15 -2.81 9.69
N GLN A 201 -12.32 -3.34 10.02
CA GLN A 201 -12.75 -4.68 9.67
C GLN A 201 -13.60 -4.63 8.40
N PHE A 202 -13.35 -5.58 7.49
CA PHE A 202 -14.11 -5.81 6.28
C PHE A 202 -14.67 -7.22 6.34
N ASP A 203 -15.99 -7.33 6.48
CA ASP A 203 -16.73 -8.59 6.53
C ASP A 203 -17.42 -8.81 5.17
N ALA A 204 -16.99 -9.84 4.43
CA ALA A 204 -17.55 -10.14 3.12
C ALA A 204 -19.05 -10.47 3.24
N VAL A 205 -19.87 -9.75 2.47
CA VAL A 205 -21.31 -10.00 2.40
C VAL A 205 -21.54 -11.18 1.46
N LYS A 206 -22.19 -12.23 1.96
CA LYS A 206 -22.57 -13.42 1.19
C LYS A 206 -23.75 -13.16 0.26
#